data_AF-A0A6G7XSR8-F1
#
_entry.id   AF-A0A6G7XSR8-F1
#
_cell.length_a   1.000
_cell.length_b   1.000
_cell.length_c   1.000
_cell.angle_alpha   90.00
_cell.angle_beta   90.00
_cell.angle_gamma   90.00
#
_symmetry.space_group_name_H-M   'P 1'
#
loop_
_entity.id
_entity.type
_entity.pdbx_description
1 polymer ?
#
loop_
_entity_poly.entity_id
_entity_poly.type
_entity_poly.pdbx_seq_one_letter_code
_entity_poly.pdbx_strand_id
1 'polypeptide(L)'
;MPDYRITEAAAVLGLSDDTLRRWVDAGRVASHRDADDRVRIAGTDLADLARSMAETGPPGLSDGRRAASVSARNRMRGVVTRVVHDSVMAQVEMVCGPYRVVSLMSSEAALELGLSPGVIAVASVKSTNVVVELP
;
A
#
# COMPACT_ATOMS: atom_id res chain seq x y z
N MET A 1 24.70 10.41 -10.33
CA MET A 1 23.38 10.19 -9.70
C MET A 1 22.43 9.75 -10.79
N PRO A 2 21.58 8.72 -10.60
CA PRO A 2 20.65 8.29 -11.64
C PRO A 2 19.67 9.43 -12.00
N ASP A 3 19.31 9.52 -13.27
CA ASP A 3 18.50 10.62 -13.81
C ASP A 3 17.35 10.06 -14.67
N TYR A 4 16.11 10.43 -14.33
CA TYR A 4 14.91 9.76 -14.83
C TYR A 4 14.10 10.67 -15.74
N ARG A 5 13.55 10.09 -16.82
CA ARG A 5 12.47 10.73 -17.58
C ARG A 5 11.17 10.68 -16.78
N ILE A 6 10.22 11.56 -17.10
CA ILE A 6 8.90 11.59 -16.45
C ILE A 6 8.22 10.20 -16.49
N THR A 7 8.20 9.52 -17.63
CA THR A 7 7.56 8.18 -17.75
C THR A 7 8.22 7.13 -16.85
N GLU A 8 9.55 7.15 -16.74
CA GLU A 8 10.30 6.21 -15.89
C GLU A 8 10.05 6.51 -14.42
N ALA A 9 10.11 7.79 -14.03
CA ALA A 9 9.82 8.25 -12.69
C ALA A 9 8.36 7.97 -12.27
N ALA A 10 7.39 8.15 -13.18
CA ALA A 10 5.98 7.86 -12.93
C ALA A 10 5.74 6.36 -12.72
N ALA A 11 6.36 5.51 -13.54
CA ALA A 11 6.31 4.06 -13.38
C ALA A 11 6.92 3.60 -12.05
N VAL A 12 8.03 4.21 -11.62
CA VAL A 12 8.67 3.94 -10.32
C VAL A 12 7.76 4.32 -9.14
N LEU A 13 7.04 5.44 -9.25
CA LEU A 13 6.12 5.93 -8.20
C LEU A 13 4.70 5.36 -8.29
N GLY A 14 4.40 4.52 -9.29
CA GLY A 14 3.06 4.00 -9.52
C GLY A 14 2.03 5.06 -9.95
N LEU A 15 2.49 6.18 -10.52
CA LEU A 15 1.66 7.29 -10.99
C LEU A 15 1.45 7.21 -12.51
N SER A 16 0.45 7.95 -13.01
CA SER A 16 0.37 8.25 -14.44
C SER A 16 1.38 9.34 -14.81
N ASP A 17 1.90 9.28 -16.04
CA ASP A 17 2.78 10.30 -16.60
C ASP A 17 2.19 11.72 -16.49
N ASP A 18 0.87 11.85 -16.67
CA ASP A 18 0.13 13.11 -16.53
C ASP A 18 0.15 13.64 -15.08
N THR A 19 0.00 12.76 -14.09
CA THR A 19 0.05 13.14 -12.68
C THR A 19 1.43 13.67 -12.30
N LEU A 20 2.48 12.96 -12.70
CA LEU A 20 3.85 13.39 -12.39
C LEU A 20 4.21 14.69 -13.12
N ARG A 21 3.77 14.87 -14.37
CA ARG A 21 3.95 16.14 -15.11
C ARG A 21 3.31 17.31 -14.37
N ARG A 22 2.06 17.17 -13.93
CA ARG A 22 1.37 18.20 -13.14
C ARG A 22 2.07 18.54 -11.83
N TRP A 23 2.73 17.56 -11.20
CA TRP A 23 3.45 17.78 -9.95
C TRP A 23 4.79 18.49 -10.16
N VAL A 24 5.47 18.20 -11.27
CA VAL A 24 6.64 18.96 -11.71
C VAL A 24 6.23 20.41 -11.98
N ASP A 25 5.16 20.65 -12.74
CA ASP A 25 4.66 21.99 -13.06
C ASP A 25 4.22 22.76 -11.80
N ALA A 26 3.68 22.04 -10.80
CA ALA A 26 3.30 22.60 -9.50
C ALA A 26 4.48 22.79 -8.52
N GLY A 27 5.71 22.46 -8.93
CA GLY A 27 6.92 22.59 -8.10
C GLY A 27 7.00 21.59 -6.94
N ARG A 28 6.20 20.51 -6.96
CA ARG A 28 6.16 19.50 -5.90
C ARG A 28 7.35 18.55 -5.94
N VAL A 29 8.03 18.46 -7.08
CA VAL A 29 9.29 17.73 -7.25
C VAL A 29 10.22 18.57 -8.11
N ALA A 30 11.48 18.69 -7.68
CA ALA A 30 12.49 19.39 -8.46
C ALA A 30 12.76 18.64 -9.76
N SER A 31 12.94 19.40 -10.83
CA SER A 31 13.30 18.87 -12.14
C SER A 31 14.26 19.82 -12.83
N HIS A 32 15.06 19.28 -13.74
CA HIS A 32 15.96 20.04 -14.59
C HIS A 32 15.78 19.63 -16.05
N ARG A 33 16.36 20.41 -16.94
CA ARG A 33 16.44 20.06 -18.37
C ARG A 33 17.80 19.47 -18.68
N ASP A 34 17.83 18.38 -19.44
CA ASP A 34 19.09 17.84 -19.95
C ASP A 34 19.61 18.62 -21.16
N ALA A 35 20.73 18.18 -21.73
CA ALA A 35 21.34 18.78 -22.91
C ALA A 35 20.44 18.74 -24.16
N ASP A 36 19.41 17.90 -24.19
CA ASP A 36 18.42 17.77 -25.27
C ASP A 36 17.11 18.53 -24.96
N ASP A 37 17.13 19.45 -23.98
CA ASP A 37 15.98 20.22 -23.47
C ASP A 37 14.84 19.36 -22.87
N ARG A 38 15.12 18.10 -22.50
CA ARG A 38 14.11 17.18 -21.94
C ARG A 38 14.04 17.32 -20.44
N VAL A 39 12.82 17.28 -19.90
CA VAL A 39 12.58 17.30 -18.45
C VAL A 39 13.07 15.99 -17.82
N ARG A 40 13.90 16.15 -16.79
CA ARG A 40 14.54 15.10 -16.02
C ARG A 40 14.37 15.33 -14.54
N ILE A 41 14.35 14.25 -13.78
CA ILE A 41 14.27 14.27 -12.31
C ILE A 41 15.46 13.50 -11.77
N ALA A 42 16.28 14.18 -10.96
CA ALA A 42 17.40 13.54 -10.31
C ALA A 42 16.90 12.49 -9.30
N GLY A 43 17.62 11.38 -9.18
CA GLY A 43 17.19 10.27 -8.32
C GLY A 43 17.00 10.63 -6.85
N THR A 44 17.70 11.65 -6.34
CA THR A 44 17.50 12.17 -4.97
C THR A 44 16.15 12.85 -4.83
N ASP A 45 15.78 13.71 -5.78
CA ASP A 45 14.52 14.45 -5.75
C ASP A 45 13.33 13.49 -5.93
N LEU A 46 13.51 12.45 -6.76
CA LEU A 46 12.53 11.37 -6.90
C LEU A 46 12.34 10.58 -5.60
N ALA A 47 13.43 10.30 -4.88
CA ALA A 47 13.40 9.58 -3.60
C ALA A 47 12.78 10.44 -2.47
N ASP A 48 13.04 11.74 -2.47
CA ASP A 48 12.44 12.67 -1.51
C ASP A 48 10.94 12.86 -1.79
N LEU A 49 10.54 12.93 -3.07
CA LEU A 49 9.13 12.90 -3.46
C LEU A 49 8.45 11.60 -2.97
N ALA A 50 9.06 10.43 -3.22
CA ALA A 50 8.53 9.13 -2.78
C ALA A 50 8.34 9.08 -1.25
N ARG A 51 9.28 9.64 -0.48
CA ARG A 51 9.20 9.73 0.99
C ARG A 51 8.06 10.64 1.44
N SER A 52 7.92 11.82 0.82
CA SER A 52 6.83 12.75 1.13
C SER A 52 5.44 12.16 0.83
N MET A 53 5.33 11.32 -0.22
CA MET A 53 4.10 10.59 -0.54
C MET A 53 3.74 9.55 0.52
N ALA A 54 4.74 8.89 1.10
CA ALA A 54 4.55 7.92 2.19
C ALA A 54 4.13 8.60 3.51
N GLU A 55 4.61 9.83 3.77
CA GLU A 55 4.31 10.59 4.99
C GLU A 55 2.98 11.34 4.95
N THR A 56 2.59 11.88 3.79
CA THR A 56 1.34 12.65 3.63
C THR A 56 0.13 11.75 3.35
N GLY A 57 0.37 10.45 3.10
CA GLY A 57 -0.60 9.55 2.51
C GLY A 57 -0.86 9.89 1.03
N PRO A 58 -1.23 8.91 0.20
CA PRO A 58 -1.42 9.15 -1.22
C PRO A 58 -2.56 10.13 -1.51
N PRO A 59 -2.35 11.14 -2.37
CA PRO A 59 -3.45 11.78 -3.06
C PRO A 59 -4.01 10.77 -4.07
N GLY A 60 -5.12 10.13 -3.72
CA GLY A 60 -5.84 9.24 -4.63
C GLY A 60 -5.05 8.00 -5.03
N LEU A 61 -5.24 6.91 -4.29
CA LEU A 61 -4.80 5.54 -4.61
C LEU A 61 -3.28 5.32 -4.57
N SER A 62 -2.71 4.97 -3.41
CA SER A 62 -1.43 4.23 -3.41
C SER A 62 -1.55 2.80 -2.87
N ASP A 63 -1.09 1.93 -3.76
CA ASP A 63 -0.26 0.77 -3.53
C ASP A 63 -0.88 -0.54 -3.04
N GLY A 64 -1.43 -1.24 -4.03
CA GLY A 64 -1.67 -2.68 -4.01
C GLY A 64 -0.69 -3.46 -4.89
N ARG A 65 0.62 -3.19 -4.91
CA ARG A 65 1.52 -4.09 -5.67
C ARG A 65 2.01 -5.27 -4.83
N ARG A 66 1.35 -6.40 -5.09
CA ARG A 66 1.70 -7.81 -4.80
C ARG A 66 1.19 -8.42 -3.48
N ALA A 67 -0.14 -8.59 -3.40
CA ALA A 67 -0.68 -9.95 -3.27
C ALA A 67 -1.36 -10.27 -4.61
N ALA A 68 -0.95 -11.34 -5.27
CA ALA A 68 -1.35 -11.67 -6.64
C ALA A 68 -2.87 -11.59 -6.83
N SER A 69 -3.35 -10.79 -7.79
CA SER A 69 -4.73 -10.86 -8.35
C SER A 69 -5.87 -11.19 -7.36
N VAL A 70 -5.86 -10.67 -6.14
CA VAL A 70 -6.96 -10.89 -5.19
C VAL A 70 -7.95 -9.73 -5.34
N SER A 71 -9.21 -10.04 -5.60
CA SER A 71 -10.34 -9.08 -5.70
C SER A 71 -10.72 -8.43 -4.35
N ALA A 72 -9.78 -8.34 -3.41
CA ALA A 72 -9.96 -7.80 -2.07
C ALA A 72 -9.41 -6.37 -1.99
N ARG A 73 -10.28 -5.38 -2.24
CA ARG A 73 -9.93 -3.94 -2.16
C ARG A 73 -9.94 -3.39 -0.74
N ASN A 74 -10.59 -4.06 0.21
CA ASN A 74 -10.60 -3.64 1.61
C ASN A 74 -9.40 -4.25 2.32
N ARG A 75 -8.29 -3.50 2.41
CA ARG A 75 -7.07 -3.91 3.09
C ARG A 75 -6.84 -3.03 4.31
N MET A 76 -6.73 -3.66 5.48
CA MET A 76 -6.60 -2.98 6.77
C MET A 76 -5.33 -3.49 7.44
N ARG A 77 -4.29 -2.65 7.48
CA ARG A 77 -3.05 -2.96 8.22
C ARG A 77 -3.33 -2.82 9.72
N GLY A 78 -2.86 -3.77 10.51
CA GLY A 78 -3.08 -3.79 11.95
C GLY A 78 -2.10 -4.67 12.69
N VAL A 79 -2.23 -4.68 14.01
CA VAL A 79 -1.49 -5.58 14.91
C VAL A 79 -2.40 -6.71 15.34
N VAL A 80 -1.89 -7.94 15.30
CA VAL A 80 -2.56 -9.11 15.87
C VAL A 80 -2.58 -8.95 17.38
N THR A 81 -3.76 -9.05 17.98
CA THR A 81 -3.93 -8.95 19.44
C THR A 81 -4.20 -10.30 20.09
N ARG A 82 -4.77 -11.26 19.35
CA ARG A 82 -5.06 -12.61 19.83
C ARG A 82 -5.10 -13.62 18.69
N VAL A 83 -4.59 -14.82 18.94
CA VAL A 83 -4.74 -15.97 18.06
C VAL A 83 -5.21 -17.14 18.91
N VAL A 84 -6.32 -17.76 18.50
CA VAL A 84 -6.84 -19.00 19.08
C VAL A 84 -6.97 -19.99 17.93
N HIS A 85 -6.41 -21.18 18.06
CA HIS A 85 -6.54 -22.20 17.02
C HIS A 85 -6.83 -23.57 17.62
N ASP A 86 -7.55 -24.39 16.87
CA ASP A 86 -7.74 -25.81 17.13
C ASP A 86 -7.00 -26.63 16.05
N SER A 87 -7.40 -27.89 15.84
CA SER A 87 -6.80 -28.76 14.82
C SER A 87 -7.11 -28.37 13.37
N VAL A 88 -8.15 -27.56 13.12
CA VAL A 88 -8.65 -27.23 11.77
C VAL A 88 -8.68 -25.73 11.53
N MET A 89 -9.21 -24.96 12.49
CA MET A 89 -9.50 -23.54 12.34
C MET A 89 -8.76 -22.68 13.37
N ALA A 90 -8.41 -21.48 12.93
CA ALA A 90 -7.87 -20.40 13.74
C ALA A 90 -8.76 -19.16 13.68
N GLN A 91 -8.99 -18.57 14.85
CA GLN A 91 -9.50 -17.22 15.03
C GLN A 91 -8.33 -16.27 15.27
N VAL A 92 -8.18 -15.29 14.40
CA VAL A 92 -7.19 -14.23 14.51
C VAL A 92 -7.90 -12.91 14.76
N GLU A 93 -7.52 -12.23 15.82
CA GLU A 93 -8.01 -10.90 16.17
C GLU A 93 -6.94 -9.86 15.90
N MET A 94 -7.34 -8.75 15.29
CA MET A 94 -6.46 -7.64 14.95
C MET A 94 -7.09 -6.30 15.33
N VAL A 95 -6.24 -5.35 15.70
CA VAL A 95 -6.61 -3.93 15.77
C VAL A 95 -6.01 -3.22 14.56
N CYS A 96 -6.88 -2.65 13.73
CA CYS A 96 -6.55 -1.95 12.49
C CYS A 96 -7.03 -0.50 12.60
N GLY A 97 -6.20 0.38 13.16
CA GLY A 97 -6.62 1.74 13.50
C GLY A 97 -7.72 1.72 14.59
N PRO A 98 -8.86 2.41 14.40
CA PRO A 98 -9.95 2.41 15.38
C PRO A 98 -10.81 1.14 15.35
N TYR A 99 -10.53 0.20 14.44
CA TYR A 99 -11.39 -0.96 14.18
C TYR A 99 -10.80 -2.25 14.76
N ARG A 100 -11.66 -3.04 15.41
CA ARG A 100 -11.35 -4.44 15.76
C ARG A 100 -11.81 -5.36 14.63
N VAL A 101 -10.89 -6.13 14.07
CA VAL A 101 -11.15 -7.07 12.98
C VAL A 101 -10.93 -8.49 13.47
N VAL A 102 -11.85 -9.40 13.12
CA VAL A 102 -11.73 -10.83 13.41
C VAL A 102 -11.72 -11.60 12.10
N SER A 103 -10.74 -12.48 11.94
CA SER A 103 -10.64 -13.41 10.81
C SER A 103 -10.75 -14.84 11.30
N LEU A 104 -11.47 -15.66 10.55
CA LEU A 104 -11.45 -17.12 10.67
C LEU A 104 -10.71 -17.68 9.46
N MET A 105 -9.68 -18.48 9.70
CA MET A 105 -8.86 -19.13 8.68
C MET A 105 -8.43 -20.52 9.14
N SER A 106 -7.76 -21.31 8.30
CA SER A 106 -7.25 -22.61 8.74
C SER A 106 -6.12 -22.43 9.76
N SER A 107 -6.01 -23.38 10.70
CA SER A 107 -4.91 -23.40 11.67
C SER A 107 -3.54 -23.46 10.99
N GLU A 108 -3.43 -24.25 9.91
CA GLU A 108 -2.20 -24.37 9.11
C GLU A 108 -1.77 -23.01 8.54
N ALA A 109 -2.69 -22.24 7.95
CA ALA A 109 -2.37 -20.95 7.36
C ALA A 109 -1.95 -19.93 8.42
N ALA A 110 -2.59 -19.93 9.61
CA ALA A 110 -2.19 -19.05 10.70
C ALA A 110 -0.77 -19.35 11.20
N LEU A 111 -0.41 -20.64 11.29
CA LEU A 111 0.92 -21.10 11.67
C LEU A 111 1.98 -20.79 10.60
N GLU A 112 1.68 -21.07 9.33
CA GLU A 112 2.58 -20.80 8.19
C GLU A 112 2.90 -19.30 8.08
N LEU A 113 1.92 -18.44 8.33
CA LEU A 113 2.09 -16.98 8.36
C LEU A 113 2.77 -16.47 9.64
N GLY A 114 3.02 -17.33 10.63
CA GLY A 114 3.62 -16.95 11.91
C GLY A 114 2.77 -15.96 12.73
N LEU A 115 1.44 -16.02 12.59
CA LEU A 115 0.55 -15.08 13.28
C LEU A 115 0.57 -15.32 14.79
N SER A 116 0.93 -14.28 15.53
CA SER A 116 0.95 -14.28 16.99
C SER A 116 0.70 -12.86 17.50
N PRO A 117 0.25 -12.68 18.75
CA PRO A 117 0.07 -11.35 19.34
C PRO A 117 1.33 -10.48 19.18
N GLY A 118 1.14 -9.25 18.68
CA GLY A 118 2.22 -8.31 18.38
C GLY A 118 2.69 -8.30 16.92
N VAL A 119 2.33 -9.31 16.12
CA VAL A 119 2.66 -9.35 14.68
C VAL A 119 1.86 -8.31 13.91
N ILE A 120 2.54 -7.56 13.05
CA ILE A 120 1.87 -6.69 12.08
C ILE A 120 1.43 -7.52 10.88
N ALA A 121 0.14 -7.45 10.56
CA ALA A 121 -0.45 -8.13 9.42
C ALA A 121 -1.40 -7.20 8.65
N VAL A 122 -1.86 -7.66 7.49
CA VAL A 122 -2.88 -6.98 6.69
C VAL A 122 -4.11 -7.87 6.63
N ALA A 123 -5.20 -7.44 7.25
CA ALA A 123 -6.50 -8.04 7.04
C ALA A 123 -7.02 -7.63 5.65
N SER A 124 -7.40 -8.60 4.83
CA SER A 124 -7.91 -8.36 3.48
C SER A 124 -9.30 -8.95 3.34
N VAL A 125 -10.27 -8.10 3.00
CA VAL A 125 -11.68 -8.49 2.82
C VAL A 125 -12.05 -8.33 1.34
N LYS A 126 -12.63 -9.38 0.76
CA LYS A 126 -13.12 -9.36 -0.63
C LYS A 126 -14.24 -8.32 -0.76
N SER A 127 -14.20 -7.51 -1.81
CA SER A 127 -15.20 -6.44 -1.99
C SER A 127 -16.64 -6.96 -2.13
N THR A 128 -16.82 -8.23 -2.50
CA THR A 128 -18.14 -8.88 -2.62
C THR A 128 -18.66 -9.47 -1.32
N ASN A 129 -17.89 -9.43 -0.23
CA ASN A 129 -18.25 -10.01 1.07
C ASN A 129 -18.50 -8.91 2.08
N VAL A 130 -19.55 -8.13 1.85
CA VAL A 130 -20.02 -7.07 2.75
C VAL A 130 -21.50 -7.31 3.01
N VAL A 131 -21.88 -7.35 4.29
CA VAL A 131 -23.29 -7.37 4.70
C VAL A 131 -23.66 -5.93 5.07
N VAL A 132 -24.79 -5.46 4.56
CA VAL A 132 -25.34 -4.14 4.86
C VAL A 132 -26.69 -4.35 5.51
N GLU A 133 -26.93 -3.69 6.64
CA GLU A 133 -28.21 -3.68 7.35
C GLU A 133 -28.69 -2.24 7.53
N LEU A 134 -30.01 -2.07 7.69
CA LEU A 134 -30.59 -0.79 8.10
C LEU A 134 -30.36 -0.61 9.62
N PRO A 135 -30.24 0.63 10.12
CA PRO A 135 -30.00 0.91 11.54
C PRO A 135 -31.06 0.31 12.48
#